data_AF-A0A1B7HYC0-F1
#
_entry.id   AF-A0A1B7HYC0-F1
#
_cell.length_a   1.000
_cell.length_b   1.000
_cell.length_c   1.000
_cell.angle_alpha   90.00
_cell.angle_beta   90.00
_cell.angle_gamma   90.00
#
_symmetry.space_group_name_H-M   'P 1'
#
loop_
_entity.id
_entity.type
_entity.pdbx_description
1 polymer ?
#
loop_
_entity_poly.entity_id
_entity_poly.type
_entity_poly.pdbx_seq_one_letter_code
_entity_poly.pdbx_strand_id
1 'polypeptide(L)'
;MDYRLAFGDVARLSDDALVKCWLSPELVAAAPAGNRRPVWLAGRVLLAMLAEKKVLPLLETGPNGKPQHPELPHFNISNSATSVAVLLGDNAVGCDIELLRSRKRYLAVAQHSFTPELYRWLENLPTDNQLPAFWKLWTAHEAVVKQQGGTVWQIPALNLPLETLCPPGRHLIHLCVHNTLIACCGEVSFPDDFSPTLIIV
;
A
#
# COMPACT_ATOMS: atom_id res chain seq x y z
N MET A 1 14.37 14.79 1.65
CA MET A 1 13.84 13.74 0.75
C MET A 1 12.84 13.02 1.59
N ASP A 2 11.56 13.32 1.38
CA ASP A 2 10.59 13.18 2.45
C ASP A 2 9.49 12.23 1.98
N TYR A 3 9.61 10.97 2.41
CA TYR A 3 8.46 10.09 2.36
C TYR A 3 7.39 10.64 3.31
N ARG A 4 6.14 10.66 2.84
CA ARG A 4 5.00 11.00 3.68
C ARG A 4 3.98 9.88 3.58
N LEU A 5 3.50 9.42 4.72
CA LEU A 5 2.54 8.34 4.81
C LEU A 5 1.25 8.86 5.45
N ALA A 6 0.12 8.54 4.85
CA ALA A 6 -1.19 8.76 5.46
C ALA A 6 -1.92 7.43 5.60
N PHE A 7 -2.77 7.34 6.62
CA PHE A 7 -3.64 6.21 6.89
C PHE A 7 -5.02 6.71 7.29
N GLY A 8 -6.08 6.03 6.87
CA GLY A 8 -7.42 6.37 7.37
C GLY A 8 -8.51 5.36 7.09
N ASP A 9 -9.65 5.62 7.72
CA ASP A 9 -10.89 4.87 7.61
C ASP A 9 -11.67 5.29 6.35
N VAL A 10 -12.11 4.28 5.60
CA VAL A 10 -12.81 4.45 4.33
C VAL A 10 -14.15 5.17 4.53
N ALA A 11 -14.90 4.85 5.59
CA ALA A 11 -16.23 5.44 5.78
C ALA A 11 -16.12 6.95 6.06
N ARG A 12 -15.14 7.37 6.86
CA ARG A 12 -14.88 8.79 7.12
C ARG A 12 -14.41 9.52 5.87
N LEU A 13 -13.43 8.97 5.16
CA LEU A 13 -12.80 9.60 4.01
C LEU A 13 -13.68 9.65 2.76
N SER A 14 -14.69 8.78 2.68
CA SER A 14 -15.66 8.77 1.58
C SER A 14 -16.93 9.56 1.87
N ASP A 15 -16.96 10.33 2.96
CA ASP A 15 -18.04 11.28 3.24
C ASP A 15 -18.22 12.30 2.11
N ASP A 16 -19.46 12.60 1.78
CA ASP A 16 -19.83 13.48 0.66
C ASP A 16 -19.21 14.88 0.78
N ALA A 17 -19.08 15.42 1.99
CA ALA A 17 -18.50 16.74 2.20
C ALA A 17 -17.00 16.72 1.92
N LEU A 18 -16.27 15.68 2.36
CA LEU A 18 -14.85 15.53 2.05
C LEU A 18 -14.61 15.27 0.57
N VAL A 19 -15.42 14.41 -0.05
CA VAL A 19 -15.34 14.13 -1.49
C VAL A 19 -15.52 15.41 -2.30
N LYS A 20 -16.53 16.23 -2.00
CA LYS A 20 -16.77 17.52 -2.66
C LYS A 20 -15.70 18.56 -2.37
N CYS A 21 -15.10 18.52 -1.18
CA CYS A 21 -14.06 19.46 -0.76
C CYS A 21 -12.74 19.20 -1.49
N TRP A 22 -12.38 17.92 -1.67
CA TRP A 22 -11.03 17.52 -2.08
C TRP A 22 -10.92 17.01 -3.51
N LEU A 23 -11.99 16.55 -4.15
CA LEU A 23 -11.92 15.91 -5.47
C LEU A 23 -12.63 16.74 -6.55
N SER A 24 -12.08 16.75 -7.77
CA SER A 24 -12.76 17.39 -8.90
C SER A 24 -14.02 16.61 -9.31
N PRO A 25 -15.05 17.28 -9.89
CA PRO A 25 -16.24 16.61 -10.39
C PRO A 25 -15.93 15.49 -11.40
N GLU A 26 -14.94 15.69 -12.27
CA GLU A 26 -14.50 14.72 -13.27
C GLU A 26 -13.91 13.47 -12.61
N LEU A 27 -13.10 13.65 -11.56
CA LEU A 27 -12.53 12.54 -10.80
C LEU A 27 -13.63 11.75 -10.05
N VAL A 28 -14.62 12.44 -9.48
CA VAL A 28 -15.76 11.79 -8.81
C VAL A 28 -16.64 11.02 -9.80
N ALA A 29 -16.82 11.56 -11.01
CA ALA A 29 -17.55 10.89 -12.08
C ALA A 29 -16.83 9.62 -12.58
N ALA A 30 -15.48 9.62 -12.56
CA ALA A 30 -14.66 8.46 -12.93
C ALA A 30 -14.63 7.34 -11.87
N ALA A 31 -15.11 7.60 -10.65
CA ALA A 31 -15.12 6.59 -9.60
C ALA A 31 -16.01 5.39 -9.97
N PRO A 32 -15.57 4.14 -9.70
CA PRO A 32 -16.33 2.95 -10.06
C PRO A 32 -17.69 2.91 -9.37
N ALA A 33 -18.64 2.22 -9.97
CA ALA A 33 -19.94 1.96 -9.34
C ALA A 33 -19.86 0.84 -8.28
N GLY A 34 -20.86 0.80 -7.39
CA GLY A 34 -21.03 -0.28 -6.42
C GLY A 34 -20.03 -0.25 -5.25
N ASN A 35 -19.80 -1.41 -4.64
CA ASN A 35 -19.11 -1.55 -3.34
C ASN A 35 -17.65 -1.07 -3.34
N ARG A 36 -17.01 -0.90 -4.51
CA ARG A 36 -15.64 -0.38 -4.62
C ARG A 36 -15.58 1.15 -4.59
N ARG A 37 -16.71 1.83 -4.80
CA ARG A 37 -16.78 3.29 -4.86
C ARG A 37 -16.21 3.97 -3.60
N PRO A 38 -16.60 3.56 -2.36
CA PRO A 38 -16.17 4.26 -1.16
C PRO A 38 -14.65 4.16 -0.97
N VAL A 39 -14.07 2.96 -1.08
CA VAL A 39 -12.63 2.78 -0.91
C VAL A 39 -11.81 3.48 -2.01
N TRP A 40 -12.36 3.52 -3.23
CA TRP A 40 -11.74 4.26 -4.32
C TRP A 40 -11.70 5.76 -4.01
N LEU A 41 -12.84 6.36 -3.63
CA LEU A 41 -12.93 7.77 -3.26
C LEU A 41 -12.04 8.11 -2.06
N ALA A 42 -12.10 7.30 -1.00
CA ALA A 42 -11.33 7.50 0.22
C ALA A 42 -9.82 7.59 -0.05
N GLY A 43 -9.27 6.73 -0.89
CA GLY A 43 -7.85 6.79 -1.24
C GLY A 43 -7.47 8.06 -2.00
N ARG A 44 -8.36 8.60 -2.84
CA ARG A 44 -8.12 9.86 -3.55
C ARG A 44 -8.27 11.06 -2.64
N VAL A 45 -9.23 11.06 -1.71
CA VAL A 45 -9.37 12.10 -0.70
C VAL A 45 -8.12 12.13 0.19
N LEU A 46 -7.66 10.97 0.66
CA LEU A 46 -6.46 10.87 1.48
C LEU A 46 -5.19 11.32 0.73
N LEU A 47 -5.08 10.99 -0.57
CA LEU A 47 -4.02 11.49 -1.44
C LEU A 47 -4.06 13.02 -1.56
N ALA A 48 -5.24 13.59 -1.81
CA ALA A 48 -5.41 15.04 -1.92
C ALA A 48 -4.99 15.78 -0.65
N MET A 49 -5.38 15.25 0.51
CA MET A 49 -5.01 15.79 1.82
C MET A 49 -3.50 15.70 2.06
N LEU A 50 -2.89 14.53 1.84
CA LEU A 50 -1.46 14.30 2.08
C LEU A 50 -0.57 15.09 1.11
N ALA A 51 -1.02 15.26 -0.14
CA ALA A 51 -0.34 16.07 -1.15
C ALA A 51 -0.68 17.56 -1.06
N GLU A 52 -1.54 17.96 -0.10
CA GLU A 52 -2.02 19.34 0.08
C GLU A 52 -2.64 19.94 -1.20
N LYS A 53 -3.21 19.10 -2.05
CA LYS A 53 -3.81 19.48 -3.33
C LYS A 53 -5.30 19.79 -3.12
N LYS A 54 -5.63 21.08 -3.02
CA LYS A 54 -6.97 21.59 -2.67
C LYS A 54 -8.11 21.20 -3.63
N VAL A 55 -7.83 20.64 -4.80
CA VAL A 55 -8.78 19.89 -5.63
C VAL A 55 -7.95 18.89 -6.43
N LEU A 56 -8.10 17.59 -6.17
CA LEU A 56 -7.38 16.56 -6.88
C LEU A 56 -7.99 16.40 -8.28
N PRO A 57 -7.20 16.62 -9.37
CA PRO A 57 -7.69 16.46 -10.73
C PRO A 57 -7.92 14.98 -11.08
N LEU A 58 -8.54 14.73 -12.23
CA LEU A 58 -8.61 13.39 -12.80
C LEU A 58 -7.19 12.83 -12.96
N LEU A 59 -6.96 11.64 -12.41
CA LEU A 59 -5.65 10.97 -12.48
C LEU A 59 -5.50 10.20 -13.79
N GLU A 60 -4.30 10.20 -14.32
CA GLU A 60 -3.93 9.38 -15.46
C GLU A 60 -3.75 7.92 -15.04
N THR A 61 -3.99 7.01 -15.99
CA THR A 61 -3.71 5.59 -15.80
C THR A 61 -2.32 5.28 -16.32
N GLY A 62 -1.37 5.11 -15.41
CA GLY A 62 -0.01 4.68 -15.72
C GLY A 62 0.09 3.18 -16.04
N PRO A 63 1.32 2.67 -16.22
CA PRO A 63 1.57 1.25 -16.46
C PRO A 63 0.85 0.37 -15.44
N ASN A 64 0.26 -0.73 -15.92
CA ASN A 64 -0.47 -1.71 -15.11
C ASN A 64 -1.61 -1.13 -14.25
N GLY A 65 -2.15 0.04 -14.61
CA GLY A 65 -3.29 0.64 -13.93
C GLY A 65 -2.93 1.51 -12.71
N LYS A 66 -1.64 1.78 -12.47
CA LYS A 66 -1.20 2.62 -11.35
C LYS A 66 -1.63 4.08 -11.63
N PRO A 67 -2.39 4.72 -10.72
CA PRO A 67 -2.76 6.13 -10.89
C PRO A 67 -1.52 7.04 -10.81
N GLN A 68 -1.47 8.07 -11.64
CA GLN A 68 -0.40 9.07 -11.64
C GLN A 68 -0.90 10.45 -12.09
N HIS A 69 -0.14 11.50 -11.82
CA HIS A 69 -0.38 12.84 -12.36
C HIS A 69 0.94 13.64 -12.34
N PRO A 70 1.30 14.39 -13.40
CA PRO A 70 2.59 15.08 -13.49
C PRO A 70 2.79 16.18 -12.45
N GLU A 71 1.71 16.76 -11.93
CA GLU A 71 1.76 17.78 -10.85
C GLU A 71 1.76 17.20 -9.43
N LEU A 72 1.76 15.87 -9.27
CA LEU A 72 1.80 15.22 -7.96
C LEU A 72 3.15 14.53 -7.76
N PRO A 73 3.66 14.44 -6.51
CA PRO A 73 4.77 13.55 -6.19
C PRO A 73 4.45 12.11 -6.59
N HIS A 74 5.46 11.25 -6.69
CA HIS A 74 5.19 9.82 -6.85
C HIS A 74 4.39 9.32 -5.66
N PHE A 75 3.36 8.52 -5.94
CA PHE A 75 2.49 7.99 -4.90
C PHE A 75 2.09 6.54 -5.12
N ASN A 76 1.66 5.91 -4.04
CA ASN A 76 0.97 4.64 -4.08
C ASN A 76 -0.18 4.62 -3.06
N ILE A 77 -1.28 3.97 -3.44
CA ILE A 77 -2.48 3.84 -2.62
C ILE A 77 -2.71 2.35 -2.40
N SER A 78 -2.82 1.93 -1.14
CA SER A 78 -3.25 0.56 -0.79
C SER A 78 -4.43 0.59 0.16
N ASN A 79 -5.24 -0.46 0.16
CA ASN A 79 -6.42 -0.58 1.01
C ASN A 79 -6.59 -2.03 1.47
N SER A 80 -7.10 -2.21 2.69
CA SER A 80 -7.49 -3.51 3.23
C SER A 80 -8.62 -3.33 4.24
N ALA A 81 -9.65 -4.17 4.11
CA ALA A 81 -10.89 -4.06 4.87
C ALA A 81 -11.49 -2.65 4.80
N THR A 82 -11.56 -1.93 5.92
CA THR A 82 -12.11 -0.57 6.03
C THR A 82 -11.04 0.51 6.04
N SER A 83 -9.78 0.16 5.76
CA SER A 83 -8.65 1.10 5.82
C SER A 83 -8.06 1.37 4.46
N VAL A 84 -7.49 2.56 4.30
CA VAL A 84 -6.70 2.99 3.15
C VAL A 84 -5.43 3.69 3.61
N ALA A 85 -4.35 3.53 2.86
CA ALA A 85 -3.09 4.22 3.06
C ALA A 85 -2.57 4.83 1.77
N VAL A 86 -1.87 5.97 1.89
CA VAL A 86 -1.20 6.65 0.79
C VAL A 86 0.24 6.93 1.18
N LEU A 87 1.18 6.48 0.35
CA LEU A 87 2.60 6.81 0.48
C LEU A 87 2.98 7.77 -0.64
N LEU A 88 3.62 8.90 -0.29
CA LEU A 88 4.27 9.82 -1.22
C LEU A 88 5.79 9.69 -1.14
N GLY A 89 6.48 9.96 -2.24
CA GLY A 89 7.93 10.13 -2.28
C GLY A 89 8.39 10.94 -3.48
N ASP A 90 9.66 11.37 -3.44
CA ASP A 90 10.31 12.10 -4.54
C ASP A 90 10.58 11.19 -5.76
N ASN A 91 10.75 9.88 -5.53
CA ASN A 91 10.93 8.85 -6.54
C ASN A 91 9.81 7.79 -6.44
N ALA A 92 9.84 6.80 -7.33
CA ALA A 92 8.85 5.72 -7.34
C ALA A 92 8.73 5.04 -5.95
N VAL A 93 7.49 5.00 -5.45
CA VAL A 93 7.12 4.37 -4.17
C VAL A 93 6.06 3.29 -4.35
N GLY A 94 6.03 2.35 -3.42
CA GLY A 94 5.00 1.34 -3.29
C GLY A 94 4.65 1.11 -1.83
N CYS A 95 3.38 0.95 -1.52
CA CYS A 95 2.95 0.53 -0.20
C CYS A 95 1.92 -0.58 -0.30
N ASP A 96 1.86 -1.40 0.74
CA ASP A 96 0.79 -2.36 0.92
C ASP A 96 0.29 -2.36 2.35
N ILE A 97 -1.01 -2.62 2.54
CA ILE A 97 -1.60 -2.71 3.87
C ILE A 97 -2.44 -3.96 4.00
N GLU A 98 -2.37 -4.61 5.15
CA GLU A 98 -3.23 -5.76 5.46
C GLU A 98 -3.72 -5.74 6.90
N LEU A 99 -5.04 -5.87 7.07
CA LEU A 99 -5.64 -6.10 8.38
C LEU A 99 -5.15 -7.46 8.91
N LEU A 100 -4.47 -7.45 10.05
CA LEU A 100 -4.00 -8.68 10.69
C LEU A 100 -5.18 -9.48 11.21
N ARG A 101 -5.47 -10.58 10.52
CA ARG A 101 -6.60 -11.47 10.79
C ARG A 101 -6.26 -12.91 10.48
N SER A 102 -7.08 -13.83 10.96
CA SER A 102 -7.00 -15.23 10.57
C SER A 102 -7.18 -15.38 9.06
N ARG A 103 -6.34 -16.23 8.47
CA ARG A 103 -6.40 -16.56 7.05
C ARG A 103 -6.36 -18.06 6.91
N LYS A 104 -7.28 -18.64 6.14
CA LYS A 104 -7.20 -20.07 5.81
C LYS A 104 -6.18 -20.25 4.67
N ARG A 105 -5.44 -21.37 4.70
CA ARG A 105 -4.53 -21.78 3.61
C ARG A 105 -3.42 -20.76 3.28
N TYR A 106 -2.95 -19.98 4.26
CA TYR A 106 -1.87 -19.01 4.02
C TYR A 106 -0.56 -19.67 3.57
N LEU A 107 -0.22 -20.87 4.07
CA LEU A 107 0.95 -21.62 3.59
C LEU A 107 0.82 -22.01 2.11
N ALA A 108 -0.37 -22.42 1.65
CA ALA A 108 -0.58 -22.72 0.24
C ALA A 108 -0.42 -21.46 -0.64
N VAL A 109 -0.86 -20.30 -0.16
CA VAL A 109 -0.63 -19.02 -0.86
C VAL A 109 0.86 -18.70 -0.89
N ALA A 110 1.56 -18.84 0.23
CA ALA A 110 3.00 -18.61 0.35
C ALA A 110 3.80 -19.49 -0.62
N GLN A 111 3.44 -20.78 -0.74
CA GLN A 111 4.11 -21.74 -1.61
C GLN A 111 4.07 -21.33 -3.09
N HIS A 112 3.00 -20.67 -3.53
CA HIS A 112 2.84 -20.21 -4.92
C HIS A 112 3.36 -18.78 -5.14
N SER A 113 3.57 -18.02 -4.06
CA SER A 113 3.90 -16.59 -4.13
C SER A 113 5.36 -16.32 -3.88
N PHE A 114 6.01 -17.08 -2.99
CA PHE A 114 7.37 -16.78 -2.54
C PHE A 114 8.38 -17.79 -3.09
N THR A 115 9.65 -17.41 -3.04
CA THR A 115 10.73 -18.33 -3.38
C THR A 115 10.70 -19.58 -2.48
N PRO A 116 11.24 -20.72 -2.95
CA PRO A 116 11.32 -21.93 -2.13
C PRO A 116 12.04 -21.73 -0.79
N GLU A 117 12.98 -20.78 -0.71
CA GLU A 117 13.70 -20.41 0.50
C GLU A 117 12.80 -19.71 1.52
N LEU A 118 12.11 -18.64 1.12
CA LEU A 118 11.17 -17.92 1.98
C LEU A 118 10.00 -18.79 2.42
N TYR A 119 9.49 -19.64 1.52
CA TYR A 119 8.45 -20.60 1.85
C TYR A 119 8.93 -21.59 2.92
N ARG A 120 10.10 -22.20 2.73
CA ARG A 120 10.67 -23.14 3.71
C ARG A 120 10.97 -22.47 5.05
N TRP A 121 11.46 -21.23 5.02
CA TRP A 121 11.66 -20.46 6.25
C TRP A 121 10.32 -20.27 6.98
N LEU A 122 9.29 -19.83 6.28
CA LEU A 122 7.94 -19.62 6.84
C LEU A 122 7.35 -20.91 7.40
N GLU A 123 7.44 -22.02 6.67
CA GLU A 123 6.90 -23.33 7.06
C GLU A 123 7.58 -23.91 8.31
N ASN A 124 8.87 -23.60 8.52
CA ASN A 124 9.63 -24.07 9.67
C ASN A 124 9.50 -23.19 10.93
N LEU A 125 8.80 -22.04 10.86
CA LEU A 125 8.50 -21.25 12.05
C LEU A 125 7.51 -22.00 12.96
N PRO A 126 7.56 -21.76 14.29
CA PRO A 126 6.50 -22.19 15.19
C PRO A 126 5.14 -21.73 14.68
N THR A 127 4.10 -22.57 14.78
CA THR A 127 2.77 -22.33 14.20
C THR A 127 2.21 -20.93 14.50
N ASP A 128 2.38 -20.45 15.74
CA ASP A 128 1.90 -19.13 16.18
C ASP A 128 2.61 -17.96 15.49
N ASN A 129 3.83 -18.18 15.01
CA ASN A 129 4.65 -17.18 14.32
C ASN A 129 4.48 -17.23 12.78
N GLN A 130 3.89 -18.29 12.24
CA GLN A 130 3.76 -18.45 10.79
C GLN A 130 2.82 -17.41 10.17
N LEU A 131 1.62 -17.21 10.73
CA LEU A 131 0.66 -16.27 10.13
C LEU A 131 1.13 -14.80 10.19
N PRO A 132 1.68 -14.30 11.32
CA PRO A 132 2.30 -12.97 11.35
C PRO A 132 3.45 -12.81 10.33
N ALA A 133 4.31 -13.83 10.21
CA ALA A 133 5.40 -13.83 9.23
C ALA A 133 4.87 -13.84 7.78
N PHE A 134 3.81 -14.60 7.51
CA PHE A 134 3.14 -14.59 6.20
C PHE A 134 2.67 -13.18 5.83
N TRP A 135 2.02 -12.46 6.75
CA TRP A 135 1.56 -11.09 6.47
C TRP A 135 2.73 -10.13 6.20
N LYS A 136 3.86 -10.27 6.91
CA LYS A 136 5.08 -9.49 6.61
C LYS A 136 5.64 -9.79 5.22
N LEU A 137 5.75 -11.07 4.85
CA LEU A 137 6.20 -11.46 3.52
C LEU A 137 5.24 -10.95 2.44
N TRP A 138 3.94 -11.16 2.61
CA TRP A 138 2.92 -10.74 1.65
C TRP A 138 2.97 -9.24 1.37
N THR A 139 2.88 -8.43 2.44
CA THR A 139 2.88 -6.96 2.33
C THR A 139 4.20 -6.44 1.76
N ALA A 140 5.35 -7.06 2.10
CA ALA A 140 6.64 -6.71 1.51
C ALA A 140 6.68 -6.93 -0.01
N HIS A 141 6.22 -8.11 -0.46
CA HIS A 141 6.21 -8.43 -1.90
C HIS A 141 5.26 -7.52 -2.66
N GLU A 142 4.05 -7.26 -2.15
CA GLU A 142 3.13 -6.31 -2.78
C GLU A 142 3.69 -4.89 -2.83
N ALA A 143 4.31 -4.40 -1.74
CA ALA A 143 4.91 -3.07 -1.72
C ALA A 143 6.05 -2.95 -2.74
N VAL A 144 6.93 -3.95 -2.85
CA VAL A 144 8.03 -3.97 -3.84
C VAL A 144 7.48 -4.02 -5.27
N VAL A 145 6.52 -4.91 -5.55
CA VAL A 145 5.88 -4.99 -6.87
C VAL A 145 5.22 -3.66 -7.24
N LYS A 146 4.48 -3.04 -6.32
CA LYS A 146 3.81 -1.74 -6.54
C LYS A 146 4.81 -0.61 -6.75
N GLN A 147 5.95 -0.65 -6.06
CA GLN A 147 7.04 0.32 -6.26
C GLN A 147 7.60 0.21 -7.68
N GLN A 148 7.78 -1.01 -8.18
CA GLN A 148 8.26 -1.30 -9.54
C GLN A 148 7.19 -1.11 -10.63
N GLY A 149 5.99 -0.65 -10.27
CA GLY A 149 4.88 -0.46 -11.20
C GLY A 149 4.22 -1.76 -11.68
N GLY A 150 4.47 -2.87 -11.00
CA GLY A 150 3.88 -4.18 -11.31
C GLY A 150 2.54 -4.45 -10.63
N THR A 151 2.06 -5.67 -10.80
CA THR A 151 0.82 -6.21 -10.19
C THR A 151 1.11 -7.45 -9.36
N VAL A 152 0.19 -7.82 -8.46
CA VAL A 152 0.30 -9.00 -7.58
C VAL A 152 0.70 -10.30 -8.31
N TRP A 153 0.36 -10.43 -9.59
CA TRP A 153 0.72 -11.59 -10.42
C TRP A 153 2.23 -11.72 -10.69
N GLN A 154 3.00 -10.66 -10.46
CA GLN A 154 4.45 -10.64 -10.62
C GLN A 154 5.20 -10.94 -9.31
N ILE A 155 4.49 -11.10 -8.19
CA ILE A 155 5.10 -11.50 -6.91
C ILE A 155 5.97 -12.77 -7.04
N PRO A 156 5.54 -13.85 -7.73
CA PRO A 156 6.36 -15.06 -7.85
C PRO A 156 7.68 -14.87 -8.58
N ALA A 157 7.84 -13.77 -9.35
CA ALA A 157 9.07 -13.44 -10.04
C ALA A 157 10.04 -12.61 -9.17
N LEU A 158 9.59 -12.12 -8.01
CA LEU A 158 10.46 -11.41 -7.07
C LEU A 158 11.31 -12.39 -6.27
N ASN A 159 12.60 -12.06 -6.15
CA ASN A 159 13.50 -12.70 -5.22
C ASN A 159 13.88 -11.68 -4.13
N LEU A 160 13.21 -11.75 -2.98
CA LEU A 160 13.48 -10.88 -1.84
C LEU A 160 14.38 -11.62 -0.84
N PRO A 161 15.56 -11.07 -0.48
CA PRO A 161 16.39 -11.62 0.59
C PRO A 161 15.60 -11.66 1.89
N LEU A 162 15.77 -12.71 2.70
CA LEU A 162 15.01 -12.90 3.93
C LEU A 162 15.28 -11.78 4.95
N GLU A 163 16.51 -11.28 5.00
CA GLU A 163 16.95 -10.30 5.99
C GLU A 163 16.34 -8.92 5.76
N THR A 164 16.18 -8.53 4.49
CA THR A 164 15.72 -7.18 4.12
C THR A 164 14.28 -7.17 3.62
N LEU A 165 13.78 -8.31 3.12
CA LEU A 165 12.53 -8.42 2.38
C LEU A 165 12.41 -7.38 1.25
N CYS A 166 13.54 -6.97 0.69
CA CYS A 166 13.63 -5.88 -0.28
C CYS A 166 14.80 -6.15 -1.23
N PRO A 167 14.64 -5.95 -2.55
CA PRO A 167 15.74 -6.19 -3.48
C PRO A 167 16.84 -5.11 -3.30
N PRO A 168 18.09 -5.39 -3.72
CA PRO A 168 19.17 -4.41 -3.68
C PRO A 168 18.80 -3.08 -4.35
N GLY A 169 19.26 -1.97 -3.77
CA GLY A 169 18.97 -0.61 -4.25
C GLY A 169 17.58 -0.10 -3.91
N ARG A 170 16.85 -0.79 -3.02
CA ARG A 170 15.58 -0.35 -2.45
C ARG A 170 15.59 -0.57 -0.94
N HIS A 171 14.67 0.12 -0.28
CA HIS A 171 14.49 0.07 1.15
C HIS A 171 13.04 -0.26 1.46
N LEU A 172 12.83 -1.07 2.49
CA LEU A 172 11.53 -1.45 2.98
C LEU A 172 11.43 -1.15 4.47
N ILE A 173 10.29 -0.64 4.91
CA ILE A 173 9.93 -0.58 6.33
C ILE A 173 8.54 -1.18 6.54
N HIS A 174 8.38 -1.90 7.64
CA HIS A 174 7.08 -2.31 8.16
C HIS A 174 6.72 -1.47 9.38
N LEU A 175 5.48 -1.00 9.44
CA LEU A 175 4.91 -0.40 10.63
C LEU A 175 3.46 -0.90 10.83
N CYS A 176 2.89 -0.65 12.00
CA CYS A 176 1.52 -1.02 12.30
C CYS A 176 0.72 0.19 12.77
N VAL A 177 -0.48 0.36 12.23
CA VAL A 177 -1.44 1.37 12.70
C VAL A 177 -2.68 0.63 13.17
N HIS A 178 -2.97 0.70 14.45
CA HIS A 178 -3.96 -0.15 15.13
C HIS A 178 -3.65 -1.65 14.92
N ASN A 179 -4.43 -2.33 14.08
CA ASN A 179 -4.26 -3.76 13.75
C ASN A 179 -4.01 -3.97 12.25
N THR A 180 -3.57 -2.93 11.54
CA THR A 180 -3.26 -2.98 10.11
C THR A 180 -1.76 -2.86 9.92
N LEU A 181 -1.16 -3.92 9.37
CA LEU A 181 0.25 -3.95 8.98
C LEU A 181 0.41 -3.15 7.68
N ILE A 182 1.44 -2.31 7.63
CA ILE A 182 1.77 -1.49 6.47
C ILE A 182 3.22 -1.81 6.08
N ALA A 183 3.45 -2.11 4.82
CA ALA A 183 4.78 -2.16 4.21
C ALA A 183 4.95 -0.96 3.28
N CYS A 184 6.07 -0.25 3.39
CA CYS A 184 6.45 0.86 2.50
C CYS A 184 7.78 0.54 1.83
N CYS A 185 7.85 0.74 0.51
CA CYS A 185 9.01 0.49 -0.32
C CYS A 185 9.37 1.74 -1.14
N GLY A 186 10.66 2.08 -1.15
CA GLY A 186 11.19 3.21 -1.90
C GLY A 186 12.68 3.05 -2.25
N GLU A 187 13.24 4.03 -2.95
CA GLU A 187 14.62 3.98 -3.47
C GLU A 187 15.67 4.50 -2.48
N VAL A 188 15.26 5.27 -1.48
CA VAL A 188 16.10 5.74 -0.38
C VAL A 188 15.59 5.20 0.96
N SER A 189 16.47 5.12 1.96
CA SER A 189 16.12 4.66 3.32
C SER A 189 15.00 5.49 3.94
N PHE A 190 14.12 4.83 4.69
CA PHE A 190 13.15 5.49 5.56
C PHE A 190 13.84 5.94 6.86
N PRO A 191 13.43 7.07 7.46
CA PRO A 191 13.87 7.45 8.80
C PRO A 191 13.51 6.39 9.86
N ASP A 192 14.31 6.28 10.92
CA ASP A 192 14.07 5.30 11.99
C ASP A 192 12.74 5.54 12.73
N ASP A 193 12.29 6.80 12.78
CA ASP A 193 11.03 7.24 13.39
C ASP A 193 9.88 7.39 12.38
N PHE A 194 10.03 6.82 11.18
CA PHE A 194 9.03 6.93 10.13
C PHE A 194 7.67 6.38 10.57
N SER A 195 6.67 7.26 10.53
CA SER A 195 5.31 6.99 10.94
C SER A 195 4.32 7.79 10.07
N PRO A 196 3.02 7.45 10.06
CA PRO A 196 2.06 8.21 9.29
C PRO A 196 1.98 9.65 9.81
N THR A 197 2.17 10.62 8.92
CA THR A 197 2.08 12.05 9.22
C THR A 197 0.62 12.52 9.26
N LEU A 198 -0.31 11.73 8.70
CA LEU A 198 -1.74 11.99 8.71
C LEU A 198 -2.52 10.71 9.03
N ILE A 199 -3.36 10.77 10.05
CA ILE A 199 -4.23 9.65 10.46
C ILE A 199 -5.68 10.15 10.57
N ILE A 200 -6.60 9.51 9.84
CA ILE A 200 -8.04 9.81 9.88
C ILE A 200 -8.79 8.54 10.25
N VAL A 201 -9.00 8.29 11.54
CA VAL A 201 -9.62 7.06 12.08
C VAL A 201 -10.81 7.36 12.95
#